data_AF-A0A349KW68-F1
#
_entry.id   AF-A0A349KW68-F1
#
_cell.length_a   1.000
_cell.length_b   1.000
_cell.length_c   1.000
_cell.angle_alpha   90.00
_cell.angle_beta   90.00
_cell.angle_gamma   90.00
#
_symmetry.space_group_name_H-M   'P 1'
#
loop_
_entity.id
_entity.type
_entity.pdbx_description
1 polymer ?
#
loop_
_entity_poly.entity_id
_entity_poly.type
_entity_poly.pdbx_seq_one_letter_code
_entity_poly.pdbx_strand_id
1 'polypeptide(L)'
;FDVATRFLALYADSFVIDSIPAPHGIKGANWLTFVSNTLSECLGGPASFVNYCRRFGVEPIPSGAGFLIRAGEYPQLGPVGLPPPEEYVKANAALRPLRNGNFGSMGTGSISGELRFDRCTSDLWIRRFDVPGTWPPKTL
;
A
#
# COMPACT_ATOMS: atom_id res chain seq x y z
N PHE A 1 11.34 -4.15 -10.39
CA PHE A 1 12.22 -4.20 -9.22
C PHE A 1 13.03 -2.90 -9.06
N ASP A 2 13.73 -2.44 -10.12
CA ASP A 2 14.58 -1.22 -10.08
C ASP A 2 13.90 0.04 -9.52
N VAL A 3 12.67 0.35 -9.93
CA VAL A 3 11.98 1.55 -9.42
C VAL A 3 11.69 1.45 -7.91
N ALA A 4 11.35 0.26 -7.43
CA ALA A 4 11.06 0.02 -6.02
C ALA A 4 12.31 0.18 -5.13
N THR A 5 13.51 -0.12 -5.63
CA THR A 5 14.76 0.10 -4.86
C THR A 5 15.17 1.57 -4.80
N ARG A 6 14.50 2.45 -5.56
CA ARG A 6 14.82 3.88 -5.66
C ARG A 6 13.77 4.78 -5.01
N PHE A 7 12.50 4.38 -5.05
CA PHE A 7 11.37 5.22 -4.65
C PHE A 7 10.30 4.42 -3.91
N LEU A 8 10.01 4.79 -2.67
CA LEU A 8 9.05 4.12 -1.78
C LEU A 8 7.59 4.45 -2.12
N ALA A 9 7.30 5.65 -2.63
CA ALA A 9 5.92 6.10 -2.79
C ALA A 9 5.32 5.78 -4.17
N LEU A 10 6.05 5.05 -5.03
CA LEU A 10 5.54 4.55 -6.29
C LEU A 10 4.78 3.23 -6.11
N TYR A 11 3.83 2.99 -7.02
CA TYR A 11 3.09 1.73 -7.07
C TYR A 11 3.85 0.73 -7.93
N ALA A 12 4.12 -0.46 -7.39
CA ALA A 12 4.62 -1.59 -8.16
C ALA A 12 3.41 -2.38 -8.67
N ASP A 13 3.01 -2.14 -9.93
CA ASP A 13 1.76 -2.64 -10.49
C ASP A 13 1.92 -3.91 -11.33
N SER A 14 0.86 -4.73 -11.33
CA SER A 14 0.65 -5.78 -12.31
C SER A 14 -0.84 -6.11 -12.33
N PHE A 15 -1.51 -5.82 -13.45
CA PHE A 15 -2.95 -5.96 -13.58
C PHE A 15 -3.46 -7.36 -13.19
N VAL A 16 -2.78 -8.41 -13.67
CA VAL A 16 -3.18 -9.81 -13.38
C VAL A 16 -2.88 -10.18 -11.93
N ILE A 17 -1.73 -9.75 -11.39
CA ILE A 17 -1.31 -10.13 -10.04
C ILE A 17 -2.09 -9.38 -8.96
N ASP A 18 -2.53 -8.14 -9.23
CA ASP A 18 -3.32 -7.34 -8.28
C ASP A 18 -4.81 -7.71 -8.28
N SER A 19 -5.36 -8.16 -9.41
CA SER A 19 -6.80 -8.48 -9.53
C SER A 19 -7.22 -9.74 -8.79
N ILE A 20 -6.36 -10.77 -8.75
CA ILE A 20 -6.60 -12.03 -8.02
C ILE A 20 -6.80 -11.80 -6.51
N PRO A 21 -5.93 -11.06 -5.80
CA PRO A 21 -6.06 -10.82 -4.36
C PRO A 21 -7.02 -9.68 -4.00
N ALA A 22 -7.46 -8.84 -4.95
CA ALA A 22 -8.29 -7.66 -4.67
C ALA A 22 -9.58 -7.94 -3.87
N PRO A 23 -10.31 -9.05 -4.07
CA PRO A 23 -11.48 -9.38 -3.25
C PRO A 23 -11.16 -9.63 -1.77
N HIS A 24 -9.89 -9.90 -1.43
CA HIS A 24 -9.43 -10.21 -0.07
C HIS A 24 -8.77 -9.01 0.64
N GLY A 25 -8.82 -7.83 0.03
CA GLY A 25 -8.28 -6.60 0.59
C GLY A 25 -7.26 -5.93 -0.32
N ILE A 26 -6.83 -4.74 0.08
CA ILE A 26 -5.88 -3.94 -0.70
C ILE A 26 -4.46 -4.47 -0.54
N LYS A 27 -3.60 -4.19 -1.52
CA LYS A 27 -2.16 -4.46 -1.40
C LYS A 27 -1.50 -3.54 -0.36
N GLY A 28 -1.86 -2.26 -0.37
CA GLY A 28 -1.30 -1.24 0.52
C GLY A 28 -1.70 0.16 0.10
N ALA A 29 -1.13 1.17 0.76
CA ALA A 29 -1.41 2.57 0.46
C ALA A 29 -0.55 3.11 -0.69
N ASN A 30 -1.12 4.09 -1.41
CA ASN A 30 -0.51 4.87 -2.47
C ASN A 30 -0.99 6.33 -2.36
N TRP A 31 -0.54 7.23 -3.23
CA TRP A 31 -0.96 8.65 -3.20
C TRP A 31 -2.48 8.77 -3.14
N LEU A 32 -3.16 8.02 -4.01
CA LEU A 32 -4.60 7.85 -4.01
C LEU A 32 -4.93 6.38 -3.81
N THR A 33 -5.79 6.08 -2.84
CA THR A 33 -6.29 4.73 -2.59
C THR A 33 -7.80 4.79 -2.43
N PHE A 34 -8.53 4.01 -3.22
CA PHE A 34 -9.98 3.91 -3.10
C PHE A 34 -10.36 2.77 -2.14
N VAL A 35 -11.30 3.02 -1.25
CA VAL A 35 -11.87 2.05 -0.31
C VAL A 35 -13.37 2.02 -0.53
N SER A 36 -13.91 0.88 -0.95
CA SER A 36 -15.36 0.71 -1.12
C SER A 36 -16.08 0.65 0.22
N ASN A 37 -17.38 0.94 0.22
CA ASN A 37 -18.24 0.72 1.39
C ASN A 37 -18.15 -0.73 1.89
N THR A 38 -18.12 -1.71 0.97
CA THR A 38 -17.96 -3.13 1.31
C THR A 38 -16.66 -3.41 2.06
N LEU A 39 -15.52 -2.85 1.63
CA LEU A 39 -14.25 -3.05 2.33
C LEU A 39 -14.22 -2.31 3.68
N SER A 40 -14.93 -1.19 3.78
CA SER A 40 -15.05 -0.45 5.05
C SER A 40 -15.79 -1.23 6.15
N GLU A 41 -16.57 -2.26 5.79
CA GLU A 41 -17.24 -3.16 6.74
C GLU A 41 -16.24 -3.90 7.65
N CYS A 42 -15.00 -4.13 7.18
CA CYS A 42 -13.93 -4.69 8.02
C CYS A 42 -13.62 -3.83 9.25
N LEU A 43 -14.02 -2.56 9.25
CA LEU A 43 -13.87 -1.61 10.35
C LEU A 43 -15.22 -1.16 10.94
N GLY A 44 -16.30 -1.93 10.70
CA GLY A 44 -17.64 -1.63 11.21
C GLY A 44 -18.41 -0.63 10.37
N GLY A 45 -18.12 -0.56 9.08
CA GLY A 45 -18.88 0.17 8.06
C GLY A 45 -18.41 1.62 7.84
N PRO A 46 -19.04 2.35 6.90
CA PRO A 46 -18.56 3.65 6.42
C PRO A 46 -18.32 4.70 7.52
N ALA A 47 -19.26 4.86 8.46
CA ALA A 47 -19.13 5.85 9.53
C ALA A 47 -17.97 5.51 10.50
N SER A 48 -17.83 4.24 10.84
CA SER A 48 -16.75 3.75 11.71
C SER A 48 -15.39 3.87 11.04
N PHE A 49 -15.32 3.57 9.74
CA PHE A 49 -14.12 3.75 8.92
C PHE A 49 -13.62 5.20 8.92
N VAL A 50 -14.50 6.17 8.67
CA VAL A 50 -14.14 7.60 8.71
C VAL A 50 -13.57 7.99 10.07
N ASN A 51 -14.24 7.62 11.16
CA ASN A 51 -13.77 7.91 12.51
C ASN A 51 -12.46 7.19 12.85
N TYR A 52 -12.24 5.99 12.32
CA TYR A 52 -10.99 5.25 12.47
C TYR A 52 -9.83 5.97 11.76
N CYS A 53 -10.01 6.38 10.50
CA CYS A 53 -8.98 7.10 9.73
C CYS A 53 -8.55 8.42 10.39
N ARG A 54 -9.50 9.16 10.99
CA ARG A 54 -9.20 10.43 11.69
C ARG A 54 -8.24 10.28 12.86
N ARG A 55 -8.16 9.09 13.49
CA ARG A 55 -7.18 8.80 14.55
C ARG A 55 -5.74 8.85 14.06
N PHE A 56 -5.53 8.73 12.75
CA PHE A 56 -4.22 8.82 12.09
C PHE A 56 -4.02 10.17 11.38
N GLY A 57 -4.94 11.13 11.53
CA GLY A 57 -4.91 12.40 10.81
C GLY A 57 -5.20 12.25 9.31
N VAL A 58 -5.93 11.20 8.91
CA VAL A 58 -6.34 10.95 7.53
C VAL A 58 -7.83 11.23 7.40
N GLU A 59 -8.21 12.11 6.47
CA GLU A 59 -9.61 12.43 6.17
C GLU A 59 -10.05 11.72 4.89
N PRO A 60 -10.95 10.71 4.98
CA PRO A 60 -11.50 10.07 3.79
C PRO A 60 -12.42 11.01 3.02
N ILE A 61 -12.25 11.08 1.70
CA ILE A 61 -13.06 11.91 0.81
C ILE A 61 -14.20 11.04 0.25
N PRO A 62 -15.48 11.34 0.54
CA PRO A 62 -16.60 10.57 -0.03
C PRO A 62 -16.55 10.56 -1.56
N SER A 63 -16.67 9.38 -2.16
CA SER A 63 -16.59 9.20 -3.61
C SER A 63 -17.43 8.00 -4.05
N GLY A 64 -18.58 8.26 -4.65
CA GLY A 64 -19.51 7.22 -5.10
C GLY A 64 -19.86 6.22 -4.00
N ALA A 65 -19.58 4.93 -4.24
CA ALA A 65 -19.85 3.83 -3.31
C ALA A 65 -18.69 3.58 -2.31
N GLY A 66 -17.99 4.63 -1.89
CA GLY A 66 -16.83 4.50 -1.01
C GLY A 66 -16.14 5.82 -0.71
N PHE A 67 -14.83 5.73 -0.47
CA PHE A 67 -13.98 6.84 -0.08
C PHE A 67 -12.65 6.82 -0.82
N LEU A 68 -12.17 8.01 -1.17
CA LEU A 68 -10.82 8.23 -1.64
C LEU A 68 -9.94 8.65 -0.47
N ILE A 69 -8.84 7.94 -0.27
CA ILE A 69 -7.79 8.31 0.68
C ILE A 69 -6.66 8.96 -0.09
N ARG A 70 -6.29 10.18 0.31
CA ARG A 70 -5.22 10.96 -0.32
C ARG A 70 -4.04 11.13 0.65
N ALA A 71 -2.89 10.58 0.30
CA ALA A 71 -1.65 10.71 1.08
C ALA A 71 -0.94 12.03 0.72
N GLY A 72 -1.39 13.14 1.30
CA GLY A 72 -0.81 14.46 1.09
C GLY A 72 -1.32 15.18 -0.15
N GLU A 73 -1.07 16.49 -0.22
CA GLU A 73 -1.59 17.31 -1.32
C GLU A 73 -1.00 16.88 -2.67
N TYR A 74 0.31 16.68 -2.77
CA TYR A 74 0.95 16.29 -4.02
C TYR A 74 1.48 14.86 -3.95
N PRO A 75 1.52 14.12 -5.08
CA PRO A 75 2.18 12.83 -5.10
C PRO A 75 3.67 13.03 -4.78
N GLN A 76 4.20 12.15 -3.95
CA GLN A 76 5.62 12.15 -3.62
C GLN A 76 6.27 10.89 -4.18
N LEU A 77 7.57 10.95 -4.49
CA LEU A 77 8.34 9.78 -4.94
C LEU A 77 8.90 8.98 -3.76
N GLY A 78 9.22 9.64 -2.65
CA GLY A 78 9.82 9.04 -1.46
C GLY A 78 11.15 8.33 -1.78
N PRO A 79 12.23 9.06 -2.13
CA PRO A 79 13.52 8.44 -2.45
C PRO A 79 14.02 7.54 -1.32
N VAL A 80 14.54 6.36 -1.68
CA VAL A 80 15.21 5.47 -0.73
C VAL A 80 16.44 6.16 -0.15
N GLY A 81 16.65 6.02 1.16
CA GLY A 81 17.72 6.68 1.90
C GLY A 81 17.29 8.00 2.57
N LEU A 82 16.11 8.51 2.24
CA LEU A 82 15.45 9.60 2.98
C LEU A 82 14.30 9.04 3.83
N PRO A 83 13.86 9.77 4.88
CA PRO A 83 12.65 9.41 5.62
C PRO A 83 11.45 9.27 4.66
N PRO A 84 10.58 8.25 4.86
CA PRO A 84 9.38 8.09 4.05
C PRO A 84 8.44 9.30 4.25
N PRO A 85 7.70 9.72 3.20
CA PRO A 85 6.70 10.78 3.33
C PRO A 85 5.70 10.50 4.46
N GLU A 86 5.55 11.45 5.38
CA GLU A 86 4.74 11.27 6.60
C GLU A 86 3.27 10.95 6.26
N GLU A 87 2.72 11.57 5.22
CA GLU A 87 1.34 11.37 4.80
C GLU A 87 1.10 9.96 4.27
N TYR A 88 2.11 9.35 3.62
CA TYR A 88 2.04 7.96 3.17
C TYR A 88 2.12 7.00 4.35
N VAL A 89 2.94 7.31 5.37
CA VAL A 89 2.99 6.53 6.62
C VAL A 89 1.65 6.58 7.35
N LYS A 90 1.02 7.75 7.45
CA LYS A 90 -0.32 7.93 8.06
C LYS A 90 -1.40 7.17 7.28
N ALA A 91 -1.45 7.34 5.96
CA ALA A 91 -2.40 6.62 5.10
C ALA A 91 -2.20 5.10 5.19
N ASN A 92 -0.95 4.64 5.19
CA ASN A 92 -0.60 3.23 5.35
C ASN A 92 -1.07 2.67 6.70
N ALA A 93 -0.87 3.40 7.79
CA ALA A 93 -1.33 2.99 9.12
C ALA A 93 -2.86 2.91 9.21
N ALA A 94 -3.56 3.92 8.66
CA ALA A 94 -5.02 3.95 8.60
C ALA A 94 -5.62 2.82 7.73
N LEU A 95 -4.88 2.37 6.71
CA LEU A 95 -5.37 1.33 5.80
C LEU A 95 -4.84 -0.07 6.10
N ARG A 96 -3.93 -0.23 7.08
CA ARG A 96 -3.33 -1.51 7.44
C ARG A 96 -4.35 -2.63 7.70
N PRO A 97 -5.45 -2.41 8.43
CA PRO A 97 -6.45 -3.47 8.69
C PRO A 97 -7.18 -3.96 7.44
N LEU A 98 -7.17 -3.18 6.36
CA LEU A 98 -7.86 -3.50 5.10
C LEU A 98 -6.96 -4.24 4.10
N ARG A 99 -5.68 -4.44 4.44
CA ARG A 99 -4.73 -5.11 3.57
C ARG A 99 -5.04 -6.60 3.46
N ASN A 100 -4.80 -7.17 2.28
CA ASN A 100 -4.74 -8.61 2.14
C ASN A 100 -3.46 -9.13 2.83
N GLY A 101 -3.63 -9.84 3.95
CA GLY A 101 -2.52 -10.42 4.72
C GLY A 101 -1.79 -11.59 4.04
N ASN A 102 -2.29 -12.09 2.90
CA ASN A 102 -1.68 -13.16 2.12
C ASN A 102 -1.65 -12.81 0.62
N PHE A 103 -1.02 -11.69 0.27
CA PHE A 103 -0.90 -11.23 -1.11
C PHE A 103 -0.07 -12.18 -2.00
N GLY A 104 0.86 -12.94 -1.42
CA GLY A 104 1.75 -13.82 -2.17
C GLY A 104 2.91 -13.06 -2.81
N SER A 105 3.17 -13.30 -4.09
CA SER A 105 4.24 -12.65 -4.86
C SER A 105 3.67 -11.61 -5.80
N MET A 106 4.21 -10.37 -5.78
CA MET A 106 3.92 -9.33 -6.77
C MET A 106 4.63 -9.56 -8.11
N GLY A 107 5.65 -10.43 -8.13
CA GLY A 107 6.42 -10.76 -9.33
C GLY A 107 6.08 -12.14 -9.87
N THR A 108 6.24 -12.31 -11.17
CA THR A 108 6.17 -13.59 -11.87
C THR A 108 7.55 -14.25 -11.95
N GLY A 109 7.60 -15.55 -12.27
CA GLY A 109 8.86 -16.30 -12.43
C GLY A 109 9.80 -15.63 -13.44
N SER A 110 11.07 -15.51 -13.06
CA SER A 110 12.13 -14.97 -13.91
C SER A 110 12.39 -15.88 -15.11
N ILE A 111 12.68 -15.29 -16.27
CA ILE A 111 13.02 -16.04 -17.49
C ILE A 111 14.54 -16.05 -17.72
N SER A 112 15.27 -15.04 -17.24
CA SER A 112 16.69 -14.83 -17.52
C SER A 112 17.53 -14.51 -16.27
N GLY A 113 17.07 -14.91 -15.09
CA GLY A 113 17.74 -14.66 -13.81
C GLY A 113 17.58 -13.24 -13.26
N GLU A 114 16.73 -12.42 -13.87
CA GLU A 114 16.43 -11.07 -13.40
C GLU A 114 15.74 -11.09 -12.03
N LEU A 115 16.19 -10.19 -11.14
CA LEU A 115 15.62 -10.06 -9.81
C LEU A 115 14.18 -9.53 -9.91
N ARG A 116 13.26 -10.28 -9.31
CA ARG A 116 11.84 -9.96 -9.25
C ARG A 116 11.33 -10.06 -7.83
N PHE A 117 10.17 -9.47 -7.61
CA PHE A 117 9.46 -9.68 -6.37
C PHE A 117 9.15 -11.17 -6.24
N ASP A 118 9.62 -11.76 -5.15
CA ASP A 118 9.19 -13.04 -4.63
C ASP A 118 8.24 -12.80 -3.45
N ARG A 119 7.82 -13.86 -2.76
CA ARG A 119 6.92 -13.74 -1.59
C ARG A 119 7.51 -12.87 -0.48
N CYS A 120 8.79 -13.02 -0.18
CA CYS A 120 9.45 -12.34 0.94
C CYS A 120 9.65 -10.84 0.66
N THR A 121 10.21 -10.51 -0.49
CA THR A 121 10.40 -9.13 -0.95
C THR A 121 9.05 -8.42 -1.18
N SER A 122 8.00 -9.16 -1.57
CA SER A 122 6.65 -8.61 -1.65
C SER A 122 6.09 -8.21 -0.29
N ASP A 123 6.25 -9.07 0.74
CA ASP A 123 5.83 -8.73 2.10
C ASP A 123 6.56 -7.48 2.62
N LEU A 124 7.89 -7.41 2.44
CA LEU A 124 8.69 -6.25 2.83
C LEU A 124 8.23 -4.97 2.12
N TRP A 125 7.95 -5.04 0.82
CA TRP A 125 7.46 -3.89 0.07
C TRP A 125 6.06 -3.44 0.53
N ILE A 126 5.15 -4.39 0.75
CA ILE A 126 3.80 -4.11 1.26
C ILE A 126 3.85 -3.45 2.64
N ARG A 127 4.86 -3.77 3.45
CA ARG A 127 5.07 -3.27 4.82
C ARG A 127 6.08 -2.12 4.90
N ARG A 128 6.55 -1.58 3.76
CA ARG A 128 7.63 -0.57 3.73
C ARG A 128 7.38 0.70 4.54
N PHE A 129 6.11 1.02 4.80
CA PHE A 129 5.69 2.17 5.61
C PHE A 129 5.26 1.80 7.04
N ASP A 130 5.29 0.51 7.42
CA ASP A 130 4.95 0.07 8.77
C ASP A 130 6.10 0.37 9.76
N VAL A 131 7.34 0.16 9.31
CA VAL A 131 8.56 0.41 10.10
C VAL A 131 9.64 1.02 9.18
N PRO A 132 10.31 2.11 9.59
CA PRO A 132 11.41 2.68 8.81
C PRO A 132 12.52 1.66 8.51
N GLY A 133 13.05 1.69 7.29
CA GLY A 133 14.13 0.79 6.87
C GLY A 133 13.70 -0.64 6.56
N THR A 134 12.39 -0.94 6.52
CA THR A 134 11.87 -2.25 6.07
C THR A 134 12.26 -2.55 4.61
N TRP A 135 12.41 -1.52 3.78
CA TRP A 135 12.78 -1.62 2.38
C TRP A 135 13.82 -0.56 1.98
N PRO A 136 14.78 -0.89 1.09
CA PRO A 136 15.09 -2.22 0.57
C PRO A 136 15.80 -3.10 1.62
N PRO A 137 15.70 -4.44 1.51
CA PRO A 137 16.46 -5.34 2.39
C PRO A 137 17.97 -5.22 2.14
N LYS A 138 18.78 -5.45 3.19
CA LYS A 138 20.26 -5.35 3.13
C LYS A 138 20.91 -6.38 2.21
N THR A 139 20.26 -7.51 2.00
CA THR A 139 20.65 -8.57 1.07
C THR A 139 19.44 -8.89 0.20
N LEU A 140 19.65 -8.80 -1.11
CA LEU A 140 18.71 -9.18 -2.15
C LEU A 140 19.15 -10.50 -2.78
#